data_AF-A0A149VIC7-F1
#
_entry.id   AF-A0A149VIC7-F1
#
_cell.length_a   1.000
_cell.length_b   1.000
_cell.length_c   1.000
_cell.angle_alpha   90.00
_cell.angle_beta   90.00
_cell.angle_gamma   90.00
#
_symmetry.space_group_name_H-M   'P 1'
#
loop_
_entity.id
_entity.type
_entity.pdbx_description
1 polymer ?
#
loop_
_entity_poly.entity_id
_entity_poly.type
_entity_poly.pdbx_seq_one_letter_code
_entity_poly.pdbx_strand_id
1 'polypeptide(L)'
;VQRFSATQTDDLLAICEEGTADFIGATTGNPYHVLTPALVSRSTILKLEPLSIEEMEQVVRRGMTHLQNNGVHIALTAPQIRVIAGRSGGDARHALTALESLAVGHERGTVTVTDAMLEELYAAAPVNHDRSGDAHYDVVSAFVKSMRGSDPDATLYWLARLIHGGEDPRYIARRIMIHASEDVGLADNTALQTAVAAAQAVEKIGYPEAQIVLAHAALHIARAPKSMSACRGISAALQYVATQPAASVPPHLRDAHYKGAQALGHVG
;
A
#
# COMPACT_ATOMS: atom_id res chain seq x y z
N VAL A 1 -4.33 1.08 18.87
CA VAL A 1 -3.91 2.42 19.38
C VAL A 1 -3.90 3.52 18.31
N GLN A 2 -3.65 3.22 17.04
CA GLN A 2 -3.63 4.18 15.91
C GLN A 2 -4.90 5.03 15.64
N ARG A 3 -6.00 4.78 16.35
CA ARG A 3 -7.27 5.53 16.19
C ARG A 3 -7.50 6.55 17.30
N PHE A 4 -6.58 6.65 18.25
CA PHE A 4 -6.68 7.62 19.33
C PHE A 4 -6.25 9.00 18.85
N SER A 5 -6.97 10.00 19.34
CA SER A 5 -6.56 11.40 19.21
C SER A 5 -5.29 11.66 20.01
N ALA A 6 -4.62 12.79 19.74
CA ALA A 6 -3.44 13.21 20.50
C ALA A 6 -3.74 13.28 22.01
N THR A 7 -4.85 13.90 22.40
CA THR A 7 -5.27 14.01 23.81
C THR A 7 -5.47 12.65 24.48
N GLN A 8 -6.10 11.70 23.79
CA GLN A 8 -6.25 10.33 24.30
C GLN A 8 -4.91 9.58 24.41
N THR A 9 -3.91 9.98 23.64
CA THR A 9 -2.57 9.38 23.68
C THR A 9 -1.75 9.93 24.86
N ASP A 10 -1.97 11.19 25.25
CA ASP A 10 -1.35 11.79 26.43
C ASP A 10 -1.89 11.19 27.73
N ASP A 11 -3.18 10.83 27.79
CA ASP A 11 -3.73 10.10 28.95
C ASP A 11 -3.05 8.74 29.16
N LEU A 12 -2.68 8.05 28.07
CA LEU A 12 -1.92 6.79 28.14
C LEU A 12 -0.49 7.00 28.63
N LEU A 13 0.10 8.16 28.33
CA LEU A 13 1.43 8.51 28.79
C LEU A 13 1.46 8.59 30.31
N ALA A 14 0.47 9.24 30.93
CA ALA A 14 0.36 9.35 32.38
C ALA A 14 0.30 7.96 33.04
N ILE A 15 -0.53 7.04 32.49
CA ILE A 15 -0.63 5.66 32.99
C ILE A 15 0.72 4.93 32.93
N CYS A 16 1.50 5.14 31.86
CA CYS A 16 2.81 4.53 31.68
C CYS A 16 3.88 5.13 32.62
N GLU A 17 3.86 6.44 32.86
CA GLU A 17 4.84 7.15 33.70
C GLU A 17 4.58 6.94 35.20
N GLU A 18 3.31 6.95 35.61
CA GLU A 18 2.90 6.74 36.99
C GLU A 18 2.96 5.26 37.41
N GLY A 19 3.18 4.35 36.44
CA GLY A 19 3.22 2.91 36.69
C GLY A 19 1.88 2.34 37.14
N THR A 20 0.77 2.97 36.75
CA THR A 20 -0.57 2.57 37.16
C THR A 20 -0.99 1.23 36.52
N ALA A 21 -0.53 0.96 35.29
CA ALA A 21 -0.76 -0.30 34.59
C ALA A 21 0.30 -0.54 33.49
N ASP A 22 0.51 -1.82 33.14
CA ASP A 22 1.30 -2.18 31.96
C ASP A 22 0.52 -1.87 30.68
N PHE A 23 1.12 -1.09 29.78
CA PHE A 23 0.52 -0.73 28.50
C PHE A 23 1.03 -1.61 27.37
N ILE A 24 0.13 -2.34 26.71
CA ILE A 24 0.41 -3.13 25.49
C ILE A 24 -0.45 -2.62 24.35
N GLY A 25 0.17 -1.89 23.42
CA GLY A 25 -0.49 -1.33 22.25
C GLY A 25 -0.30 -2.17 20.99
N ALA A 26 -1.40 -2.43 20.26
CA ALA A 26 -1.35 -3.00 18.91
C ALA A 26 -1.72 -1.97 17.84
N THR A 27 -0.96 -1.95 16.75
CA THR A 27 -1.16 -1.09 15.57
C THR A 27 -0.77 -1.87 14.32
N THR A 28 -1.42 -1.53 13.21
CA THR A 28 -1.09 -2.06 11.89
C THR A 28 -0.45 -1.01 10.98
N GLY A 29 -0.55 0.28 11.33
CA GLY A 29 0.25 1.35 10.74
C GLY A 29 1.56 1.58 11.48
N ASN A 30 2.53 2.17 10.79
CA ASN A 30 3.85 2.51 11.31
C ASN A 30 3.76 3.32 12.63
N PRO A 31 4.26 2.80 13.76
CA PRO A 31 4.13 3.42 15.08
C PRO A 31 4.76 4.81 15.17
N TYR A 32 5.80 5.10 14.38
CA TYR A 32 6.46 6.41 14.36
C TYR A 32 5.64 7.50 13.68
N HIS A 33 4.59 7.11 12.92
CA HIS A 33 3.70 8.05 12.25
C HIS A 33 2.36 8.20 12.98
N VAL A 34 1.87 7.11 13.58
CA VAL A 34 0.51 7.06 14.16
C VAL A 34 0.47 7.32 15.66
N LEU A 35 1.62 7.36 16.33
CA LEU A 35 1.73 7.62 17.77
C LEU A 35 2.53 8.90 18.06
N THR A 36 2.28 9.49 19.23
CA THR A 36 3.05 10.66 19.68
C THR A 36 4.49 10.26 20.02
N PRO A 37 5.49 11.13 19.74
CA PRO A 37 6.89 10.83 20.07
C PRO A 37 7.13 10.50 21.55
N ALA A 38 6.35 11.11 22.46
CA ALA A 38 6.46 10.89 23.89
C ALA A 38 6.07 9.46 24.31
N LEU A 39 5.03 8.89 23.70
CA LEU A 39 4.63 7.50 23.96
C LEU A 39 5.63 6.52 23.34
N VAL A 40 6.12 6.81 22.13
CA VAL A 40 7.14 6.01 21.45
C VAL A 40 8.44 5.93 22.26
N SER A 41 8.88 7.04 22.88
CA SER A 41 10.14 7.05 23.65
C SER A 41 10.09 6.25 24.95
N ARG A 42 8.90 5.88 25.43
CA ARG A 42 8.67 5.10 26.66
C ARG A 42 8.14 3.69 26.38
N SER A 43 8.03 3.32 25.11
CA SER A 43 7.51 2.02 24.69
C SER A 43 8.62 1.19 24.03
N THR A 44 8.61 -0.11 24.28
CA THR A 44 9.39 -1.06 23.48
C THR A 44 8.61 -1.41 22.21
N ILE A 45 9.15 -1.07 21.04
CA ILE A 45 8.51 -1.38 19.76
C ILE A 45 8.93 -2.78 19.32
N LEU A 46 7.97 -3.70 19.27
CA LEU A 46 8.14 -5.04 18.73
C LEU A 46 7.47 -5.12 17.36
N LYS A 47 8.25 -5.38 16.32
CA LYS A 47 7.72 -5.67 14.98
C LYS A 47 7.25 -7.12 14.94
N LEU A 48 5.97 -7.32 14.65
CA LEU A 48 5.43 -8.65 14.32
C LEU A 48 5.43 -8.81 12.80
N GLU A 49 5.76 -9.99 12.33
CA GLU A 49 5.74 -10.33 10.90
C GLU A 49 4.51 -11.21 10.61
N PRO A 50 3.90 -11.08 9.40
CA PRO A 50 2.87 -12.00 8.97
C PRO A 50 3.38 -13.44 9.04
N LEU A 51 2.50 -14.36 9.42
CA LEU A 51 2.86 -15.78 9.49
C LEU A 51 3.14 -16.33 8.09
N SER A 52 4.18 -17.14 7.98
CA SER A 52 4.46 -17.92 6.77
C SER A 52 3.31 -18.90 6.47
N ILE A 53 3.25 -19.43 5.25
CA ILE A 53 2.24 -20.42 4.89
C ILE A 53 2.33 -21.63 5.81
N GLU A 54 3.54 -22.09 6.11
CA GLU A 54 3.81 -23.25 6.95
C GLU A 54 3.34 -23.02 8.40
N GLU A 55 3.57 -21.83 8.95
CA GLU A 55 3.07 -21.45 10.28
C GLU A 55 1.54 -21.30 10.28
N MET A 56 0.97 -20.75 9.20
CA MET A 56 -0.48 -20.65 9.03
C MET A 56 -1.15 -22.02 8.93
N GLU A 57 -0.54 -23.01 8.28
CA GLU A 57 -1.03 -24.38 8.31
C GLU A 57 -1.10 -24.93 9.74
N GLN A 58 -0.14 -24.57 10.61
CA GLN A 58 -0.19 -24.94 12.02
C GLN A 58 -1.35 -24.24 12.74
N VAL A 59 -1.60 -22.96 12.46
CA VAL A 59 -2.75 -22.22 13.00
C VAL A 59 -4.06 -22.89 12.60
N VAL A 60 -4.23 -23.25 11.33
CA VAL A 60 -5.41 -23.94 10.82
C VAL A 60 -5.62 -25.27 11.56
N ARG A 61 -4.55 -26.09 11.68
CA ARG A 61 -4.63 -27.36 12.41
C ARG A 61 -4.98 -27.17 13.89
N ARG A 62 -4.45 -26.14 14.55
CA ARG A 62 -4.81 -25.80 15.94
C ARG A 62 -6.29 -25.41 16.05
N GLY A 63 -6.79 -24.62 15.10
CA GLY A 63 -8.21 -24.26 15.01
C GLY A 63 -9.11 -25.48 14.84
N MET A 64 -8.74 -26.41 13.95
CA MET A 64 -9.45 -27.68 13.76
C MET A 64 -9.49 -28.51 15.05
N THR A 65 -8.36 -28.64 15.76
CA THR A 65 -8.30 -29.34 17.06
C THR A 65 -9.19 -28.66 18.11
N HIS A 66 -9.22 -27.32 18.14
CA HIS A 66 -10.08 -26.58 19.04
C HIS A 66 -11.57 -26.85 18.76
N LEU A 67 -11.99 -26.79 17.50
CA LEU A 67 -13.38 -27.08 17.10
C LEU A 67 -13.76 -28.54 17.41
N GLN A 68 -12.84 -29.48 17.17
CA GLN A 68 -13.01 -30.88 17.51
C GLN A 68 -13.28 -31.07 19.01
N ASN A 69 -12.52 -30.39 19.87
CA ASN A 69 -12.73 -30.45 21.33
C ASN A 69 -14.09 -29.85 21.77
N ASN A 70 -14.71 -29.02 20.93
CA ASN A 70 -16.04 -28.47 21.12
C ASN A 70 -17.15 -29.26 20.40
N GLY A 71 -16.83 -30.42 19.81
CA GLY A 71 -17.81 -31.33 19.18
C GLY A 71 -18.03 -31.16 17.68
N VAL A 72 -17.21 -30.32 17.01
CA VAL A 72 -17.28 -30.10 15.56
C VAL A 72 -16.03 -30.63 14.88
N HIS A 73 -16.18 -31.68 14.07
CA HIS A 73 -15.07 -32.30 13.35
C HIS A 73 -14.98 -31.78 11.92
N ILE A 74 -14.06 -30.85 11.65
CA ILE A 74 -13.79 -30.42 10.28
C ILE A 74 -12.79 -31.39 9.64
N ALA A 75 -13.19 -32.05 8.56
CA ALA A 75 -12.32 -32.89 7.74
C ALA A 75 -11.82 -32.10 6.52
N LEU A 76 -10.54 -31.73 6.55
CA LEU A 76 -9.81 -31.05 5.48
C LEU A 76 -8.61 -31.89 5.04
N THR A 77 -8.38 -31.93 3.73
CA THR A 77 -7.15 -32.50 3.16
C THR A 77 -5.97 -31.52 3.30
N ALA A 78 -4.73 -32.01 3.18
CA ALA A 78 -3.55 -31.14 3.24
C ALA A 78 -3.55 -30.01 2.19
N PRO A 79 -3.95 -30.25 0.91
CA PRO A 79 -4.12 -29.17 -0.06
C PRO A 79 -5.14 -28.11 0.38
N GLN A 80 -6.28 -28.52 0.95
CA GLN A 80 -7.33 -27.60 1.39
C GLN A 80 -6.88 -26.75 2.60
N ILE A 81 -6.14 -27.35 3.53
CA ILE A 81 -5.49 -26.61 4.64
C ILE A 81 -4.57 -25.53 4.07
N ARG A 82 -3.77 -25.89 3.05
CA ARG A 82 -2.86 -24.95 2.38
C ARG A 82 -3.60 -23.84 1.63
N VAL A 83 -4.77 -24.13 1.05
CA VAL A 83 -5.64 -23.11 0.44
C VAL A 83 -6.11 -22.11 1.49
N ILE A 84 -6.63 -22.56 2.64
CA ILE A 84 -7.06 -21.68 3.72
C ILE A 84 -5.87 -20.85 4.25
N ALA A 85 -4.72 -21.49 4.47
CA ALA A 85 -3.50 -20.82 4.91
C ALA A 85 -3.05 -19.74 3.91
N GLY A 86 -3.00 -20.06 2.61
CA GLY A 86 -2.59 -19.13 1.57
C GLY A 86 -3.55 -17.95 1.38
N ARG A 87 -4.87 -18.21 1.41
CA ARG A 87 -5.90 -17.17 1.26
C ARG A 87 -5.96 -16.21 2.46
N SER A 88 -5.50 -16.63 3.63
CA SER A 88 -5.45 -15.79 4.83
C SER A 88 -4.42 -14.64 4.76
N GLY A 89 -3.43 -14.73 3.87
CA GLY A 89 -2.40 -13.70 3.72
C GLY A 89 -1.51 -13.49 4.95
N GLY A 90 -1.39 -14.49 5.82
CA GLY A 90 -0.62 -14.41 7.07
C GLY A 90 -1.41 -13.86 8.26
N ASP A 91 -2.71 -13.57 8.09
CA ASP A 91 -3.62 -13.19 9.17
C ASP A 91 -4.30 -14.43 9.77
N ALA A 92 -3.84 -14.85 10.96
CA ALA A 92 -4.40 -15.98 11.71
C ALA A 92 -5.90 -15.85 11.96
N ARG A 93 -6.41 -14.63 12.20
CA ARG A 93 -7.83 -14.40 12.45
C ARG A 93 -8.66 -14.75 11.21
N HIS A 94 -8.21 -14.39 10.02
CA HIS A 94 -8.92 -14.73 8.78
C HIS A 94 -9.01 -16.24 8.56
N ALA A 95 -7.91 -16.97 8.77
CA ALA A 95 -7.93 -18.43 8.66
C ALA A 95 -8.88 -19.09 9.67
N LEU A 96 -8.88 -18.61 10.92
CA LEU A 96 -9.77 -19.13 11.96
C LEU A 96 -11.23 -18.78 11.69
N THR A 97 -11.54 -17.55 11.26
CA THR A 97 -12.91 -17.16 10.87
C THR A 97 -13.41 -17.97 9.67
N ALA A 98 -12.54 -18.31 8.72
CA ALA A 98 -12.89 -19.21 7.62
C ALA A 98 -13.25 -20.61 8.14
N LEU A 99 -12.48 -21.17 9.08
CA LEU A 99 -12.80 -22.45 9.72
C LEU A 99 -14.12 -22.40 10.51
N GLU A 100 -14.33 -21.33 11.28
CA GLU A 100 -15.58 -21.13 12.01
C GLU A 100 -16.77 -21.04 11.06
N SER A 101 -16.63 -20.34 9.94
CA SER A 101 -17.68 -20.22 8.92
C SER A 101 -18.04 -21.58 8.31
N LEU A 102 -17.04 -22.45 8.09
CA LEU A 102 -17.28 -23.84 7.66
C LEU A 102 -17.96 -24.69 8.73
N ALA A 103 -17.85 -24.32 10.00
CA ALA A 103 -18.52 -24.98 11.12
C ALA A 103 -19.94 -24.46 11.39
N VAL A 104 -20.32 -23.29 10.86
CA VAL A 104 -21.66 -22.71 11.07
C VAL A 104 -22.74 -23.66 10.55
N GLY A 105 -23.75 -23.93 11.38
CA GLY A 105 -24.85 -24.85 11.04
C GLY A 105 -24.57 -26.33 11.34
N HIS A 106 -23.37 -26.67 11.80
CA HIS A 106 -22.97 -28.03 12.16
C HIS A 106 -22.69 -28.13 13.66
N GLU A 107 -23.75 -28.06 14.48
CA GLU A 107 -23.61 -27.98 15.95
C GLU A 107 -22.98 -29.24 16.57
N ARG A 108 -23.13 -30.42 15.96
CA ARG A 108 -22.47 -31.68 16.35
C ARG A 108 -22.31 -32.60 15.14
N GLY A 109 -21.09 -32.90 14.73
CA GLY A 109 -20.83 -33.85 13.64
C GLY A 109 -19.56 -33.58 12.84
N THR A 110 -19.37 -34.37 11.78
CA THR A 110 -18.25 -34.23 10.86
C THR A 110 -18.64 -33.41 9.64
N VAL A 111 -17.96 -32.29 9.42
CA VAL A 111 -18.06 -31.46 8.22
C VAL A 111 -16.96 -31.91 7.26
N THR A 112 -17.34 -32.57 6.17
CA THR A 112 -16.39 -32.89 5.09
C THR A 112 -16.34 -31.70 4.14
N VAL A 113 -15.24 -30.97 4.15
CA VAL A 113 -15.11 -29.76 3.34
C VAL A 113 -14.74 -30.15 1.91
N THR A 114 -15.53 -29.68 0.95
CA THR A 114 -15.25 -29.83 -0.49
C THR A 114 -14.59 -28.58 -1.04
N ASP A 115 -13.91 -28.70 -2.19
CA ASP A 115 -13.28 -27.56 -2.84
C ASP A 115 -14.32 -26.50 -3.27
N ALA A 116 -15.51 -26.94 -3.67
CA ALA A 116 -16.62 -26.03 -4.00
C ALA A 116 -17.07 -25.17 -2.81
N MET A 117 -17.09 -25.74 -1.60
CA MET A 117 -17.41 -24.99 -0.38
C MET A 117 -16.35 -23.93 -0.05
N LEU A 118 -15.07 -24.23 -0.30
CA LEU A 118 -14.01 -23.26 -0.14
C LEU A 118 -14.11 -22.13 -1.17
N GLU A 119 -14.40 -22.45 -2.42
CA GLU A 119 -14.62 -21.44 -3.46
C GLU A 119 -15.82 -20.56 -3.13
N GLU A 120 -16.94 -21.12 -2.66
CA GLU A 120 -18.11 -20.35 -2.24
C GLU A 120 -17.82 -19.43 -1.04
N LEU A 121 -17.11 -19.95 -0.03
CA LEU A 121 -16.68 -19.19 1.14
C LEU A 121 -15.86 -17.95 0.75
N TYR A 122 -14.94 -18.10 -0.20
CA TYR A 122 -14.09 -16.99 -0.67
C TYR A 122 -14.72 -16.13 -1.75
N ALA A 123 -15.71 -16.63 -2.50
CA ALA A 123 -16.49 -15.83 -3.44
C ALA A 123 -17.40 -14.83 -2.71
N ALA A 124 -17.90 -15.18 -1.52
CA ALA A 124 -18.72 -14.31 -0.69
C ALA A 124 -17.92 -13.34 0.19
N ALA A 125 -16.63 -13.62 0.42
CA ALA A 125 -15.77 -12.76 1.24
C ALA A 125 -15.33 -11.52 0.42
N PRO A 126 -15.58 -10.29 0.89
CA PRO A 126 -14.85 -9.14 0.38
C PRO A 126 -13.37 -9.44 0.60
N VAL A 127 -12.57 -9.35 -0.45
CA VAL A 127 -11.10 -9.39 -0.35
C VAL A 127 -10.67 -8.17 0.46
N ASN A 128 -10.78 -8.25 1.78
CA ASN A 128 -10.24 -7.30 2.72
C ASN A 128 -8.74 -7.60 2.79
N HIS A 129 -8.04 -7.24 1.71
CA HIS A 129 -6.63 -6.98 1.80
C HIS A 129 -6.48 -5.80 2.76
N ASP A 130 -5.53 -5.96 3.66
CA ASP A 130 -5.22 -4.99 4.68
C ASP A 130 -4.89 -3.64 4.04
N ARG A 131 -5.87 -2.72 4.06
CA ARG A 131 -5.70 -1.31 3.68
C ARG A 131 -4.80 -0.57 4.68
N SER A 132 -4.36 -1.21 5.76
CA SER A 132 -3.50 -0.58 6.74
C SER A 132 -2.02 -0.73 6.35
N GLY A 133 -1.53 0.37 5.78
CA GLY A 133 -0.14 0.79 5.84
C GLY A 133 0.86 -0.11 5.11
N ASP A 134 1.52 -0.99 5.85
CA ASP A 134 2.90 -1.36 5.52
C ASP A 134 3.00 -2.37 4.36
N ALA A 135 2.18 -3.43 4.35
CA ALA A 135 2.14 -4.39 3.24
C ALA A 135 1.63 -3.74 1.93
N HIS A 136 0.67 -2.82 2.04
CA HIS A 136 0.20 -2.02 0.90
C HIS A 136 1.34 -1.16 0.34
N TYR A 137 2.08 -0.44 1.20
CA TYR A 137 3.21 0.38 0.76
C TYR A 137 4.31 -0.46 0.12
N ASP A 138 4.60 -1.66 0.62
CA ASP A 138 5.61 -2.55 0.04
C ASP A 138 5.21 -3.02 -1.35
N VAL A 139 3.95 -3.41 -1.56
CA VAL A 139 3.45 -3.82 -2.89
C VAL A 139 3.49 -2.65 -3.87
N VAL A 140 3.07 -1.45 -3.45
CA VAL A 140 3.18 -0.24 -4.29
C VAL A 140 4.65 0.07 -4.58
N SER A 141 5.52 -0.04 -3.59
CA SER A 141 6.95 0.22 -3.75
C SER A 141 7.59 -0.77 -4.72
N ALA A 142 7.21 -2.05 -4.67
CA ALA A 142 7.66 -3.06 -5.59
C ALA A 142 7.16 -2.79 -7.01
N PHE A 143 5.88 -2.45 -7.19
CA PHE A 143 5.30 -2.03 -8.48
C PHE A 143 6.08 -0.87 -9.10
N VAL A 144 6.37 0.16 -8.31
CA VAL A 144 7.16 1.33 -8.71
C VAL A 144 8.59 0.96 -9.10
N LYS A 145 9.27 0.17 -8.25
CA LYS A 145 10.65 -0.24 -8.50
C LYS A 145 10.77 -1.13 -9.74
N SER A 146 9.77 -1.96 -10.02
CA SER A 146 9.71 -2.77 -11.24
C SER A 146 9.58 -1.90 -12.50
N MET A 147 8.70 -0.88 -12.49
CA MET A 147 8.61 0.08 -13.58
C MET A 147 9.93 0.83 -13.80
N ARG A 148 10.54 1.32 -12.72
CA ARG A 148 11.85 2.01 -12.75
C ARG A 148 12.97 1.10 -13.27
N GLY A 149 13.00 -0.14 -12.80
CA GLY A 149 13.97 -1.17 -13.17
C GLY A 149 13.80 -1.72 -14.59
N SER A 150 12.76 -1.28 -15.30
CA SER A 150 12.43 -1.74 -16.65
C SER A 150 12.11 -3.23 -16.74
N ASP A 151 11.46 -3.76 -15.70
CA ASP A 151 10.98 -5.15 -15.65
C ASP A 151 9.46 -5.18 -15.89
N PRO A 152 9.01 -5.45 -17.14
CA PRO A 152 7.58 -5.45 -17.48
C PRO A 152 6.81 -6.60 -16.81
N ASP A 153 7.44 -7.75 -16.61
CA ASP A 153 6.78 -8.93 -16.03
C ASP A 153 6.54 -8.73 -14.54
N ALA A 154 7.55 -8.26 -13.80
CA ALA A 154 7.39 -7.89 -12.40
C ALA A 154 6.41 -6.72 -12.23
N THR A 155 6.41 -5.75 -13.15
CA THR A 155 5.44 -4.65 -13.15
C THR A 155 4.00 -5.16 -13.23
N LEU A 156 3.72 -6.10 -14.14
CA LEU A 156 2.39 -6.71 -14.26
C LEU A 156 2.01 -7.53 -13.03
N TYR A 157 2.95 -8.30 -12.48
CA TYR A 157 2.70 -9.09 -11.28
C TYR A 157 2.30 -8.20 -10.08
N TRP A 158 3.05 -7.13 -9.81
CA TRP A 158 2.72 -6.22 -8.71
C TRP A 158 1.47 -5.39 -8.98
N LEU A 159 1.20 -5.03 -10.24
CA LEU A 159 -0.07 -4.42 -10.62
C LEU A 159 -1.25 -5.36 -10.34
N ALA A 160 -1.15 -6.63 -10.73
CA ALA A 160 -2.18 -7.63 -10.47
C ALA A 160 -2.39 -7.83 -8.96
N ARG A 161 -1.32 -7.81 -8.15
CA ARG A 161 -1.40 -7.82 -6.68
C ARG A 161 -2.17 -6.60 -6.14
N LEU A 162 -1.94 -5.40 -6.67
CA LEU A 162 -2.68 -4.19 -6.28
C LEU A 162 -4.16 -4.27 -6.66
N ILE A 163 -4.48 -4.70 -7.88
CA ILE A 163 -5.86 -4.84 -8.36
C ILE A 163 -6.60 -5.91 -7.55
N HIS A 164 -5.99 -7.09 -7.39
CA HIS A 164 -6.56 -8.18 -6.61
C HIS A 164 -6.73 -7.80 -5.13
N GLY A 165 -5.83 -6.96 -4.61
CA GLY A 165 -5.93 -6.38 -3.27
C GLY A 165 -7.00 -5.29 -3.12
N GLY A 166 -7.76 -4.97 -4.18
CA GLY A 166 -8.84 -3.99 -4.12
C GLY A 166 -8.38 -2.53 -4.07
N GLU A 167 -7.17 -2.25 -4.57
CA GLU A 167 -6.62 -0.90 -4.57
C GLU A 167 -7.44 0.04 -5.46
N ASP A 168 -7.58 1.31 -5.05
CA ASP A 168 -8.27 2.30 -5.86
C ASP A 168 -7.53 2.47 -7.20
N PRO A 169 -8.17 2.23 -8.36
CA PRO A 169 -7.49 2.32 -9.64
C PRO A 169 -6.96 3.73 -9.92
N ARG A 170 -7.59 4.77 -9.34
CA ARG A 170 -7.11 6.16 -9.43
C ARG A 170 -5.80 6.35 -8.64
N TYR A 171 -5.63 5.62 -7.54
CA TYR A 171 -4.37 5.64 -6.80
C TYR A 171 -3.24 5.02 -7.63
N ILE A 172 -3.48 3.86 -8.24
CA ILE A 172 -2.52 3.22 -9.15
C ILE A 172 -2.17 4.16 -10.32
N ALA A 173 -3.17 4.78 -10.95
CA ALA A 173 -2.97 5.72 -12.05
C ALA A 173 -2.10 6.93 -11.64
N ARG A 174 -2.29 7.47 -10.42
CA ARG A 174 -1.42 8.53 -9.89
C ARG A 174 0.03 8.07 -9.75
N ARG A 175 0.28 6.85 -9.27
CA ARG A 175 1.64 6.29 -9.18
C ARG A 175 2.29 6.17 -10.54
N ILE A 176 1.55 5.70 -11.54
CA ILE A 176 1.99 5.63 -12.95
C ILE A 176 2.35 7.03 -13.46
N MET A 177 1.49 8.04 -13.30
CA MET A 177 1.76 9.42 -13.73
C MET A 177 3.03 10.03 -13.12
N ILE A 178 3.27 9.80 -11.82
CA ILE A 178 4.48 10.28 -11.15
C ILE A 178 5.73 9.67 -11.82
N HIS A 179 5.75 8.35 -12.03
CA HIS A 179 6.91 7.66 -12.61
C HIS A 179 7.14 7.95 -14.09
N ALA A 180 6.09 8.31 -14.83
CA ALA A 180 6.24 8.83 -16.18
C ALA A 180 7.13 10.09 -16.23
N SER A 181 7.09 10.94 -15.21
CA SER A 181 7.93 12.15 -15.13
C SER A 181 9.22 11.93 -14.33
N GLU A 182 9.17 11.14 -13.25
CA GLU A 182 10.30 10.89 -12.35
C GLU A 182 11.36 9.99 -12.98
N ASP A 183 10.94 8.87 -13.59
CA ASP A 183 11.83 7.79 -14.00
C ASP A 183 12.03 7.72 -15.52
N VAL A 184 11.03 8.12 -16.31
CA VAL A 184 11.14 8.21 -17.78
C VAL A 184 11.52 9.63 -18.21
N GLY A 185 10.75 10.63 -17.77
CA GLY A 185 11.06 12.04 -17.96
C GLY A 185 11.28 12.41 -19.43
N LEU A 186 12.34 13.17 -19.71
CA LEU A 186 12.66 13.67 -21.05
C LEU A 186 13.17 12.59 -22.02
N ALA A 187 13.40 11.35 -21.56
CA ALA A 187 13.80 10.27 -22.45
C ALA A 187 12.65 9.80 -23.36
N ASP A 188 11.40 9.92 -22.89
CA ASP A 188 10.21 9.72 -23.70
C ASP A 188 9.06 10.61 -23.20
N ASN A 189 8.86 11.74 -23.88
CA ASN A 189 7.83 12.71 -23.53
C ASN A 189 6.39 12.19 -23.73
N THR A 190 6.20 11.06 -24.42
CA THR A 190 4.88 10.47 -24.60
C THR A 190 4.41 9.71 -23.36
N ALA A 191 5.32 9.26 -22.48
CA ALA A 191 4.98 8.48 -21.29
C ALA A 191 4.02 9.23 -20.35
N LEU A 192 4.25 10.54 -20.13
CA LEU A 192 3.35 11.35 -19.30
C LEU A 192 1.97 11.49 -19.95
N GLN A 193 1.91 11.68 -21.27
CA GLN A 193 0.65 11.79 -21.99
C GLN A 193 -0.15 10.48 -21.91
N THR A 194 0.51 9.33 -22.09
CA THR A 194 -0.10 8.01 -21.92
C THR A 194 -0.62 7.82 -20.50
N ALA A 195 0.16 8.18 -19.48
CA ALA A 195 -0.24 8.04 -18.09
C ALA A 195 -1.43 8.95 -17.73
N VAL A 196 -1.47 10.18 -18.23
CA VAL A 196 -2.60 11.11 -18.03
C VAL A 196 -3.85 10.61 -18.74
N ALA A 197 -3.74 10.15 -19.99
CA ALA A 197 -4.87 9.56 -20.72
C ALA A 197 -5.41 8.32 -20.00
N ALA A 198 -4.52 7.47 -19.47
CA ALA A 198 -4.89 6.32 -18.67
C ALA A 198 -5.62 6.71 -17.38
N ALA A 199 -5.15 7.73 -16.66
CA ALA A 199 -5.83 8.23 -15.46
C ALA A 199 -7.24 8.74 -15.77
N GLN A 200 -7.42 9.50 -16.84
CA GLN A 200 -8.73 9.98 -17.28
C GLN A 200 -9.67 8.83 -17.70
N ALA A 201 -9.13 7.83 -18.40
CA ALA A 201 -9.90 6.65 -18.79
C ALA A 201 -10.31 5.82 -17.56
N VAL A 202 -9.43 5.66 -16.58
CA VAL A 202 -9.73 4.99 -15.30
C VAL A 202 -10.90 5.65 -14.58
N GLU A 203 -10.94 6.99 -14.52
CA GLU A 203 -12.06 7.73 -13.89
C GLU A 203 -13.39 7.54 -14.61
N LYS A 204 -13.37 7.36 -15.94
CA LYS A 204 -14.57 7.20 -16.76
C LYS A 204 -15.08 5.76 -16.83
N ILE A 205 -14.18 4.78 -16.76
CA ILE A 205 -14.49 3.37 -17.01
C ILE A 205 -14.66 2.60 -15.70
N GLY A 206 -13.75 2.78 -14.73
CA GLY A 206 -13.74 1.98 -13.51
C GLY A 206 -13.37 0.50 -13.73
N TYR A 207 -13.42 -0.30 -12.67
CA TYR A 207 -13.18 -1.74 -12.75
C TYR A 207 -14.42 -2.50 -13.26
N PRO A 208 -14.24 -3.65 -13.92
CA PRO A 208 -12.96 -4.37 -14.14
C PRO A 208 -12.10 -3.84 -15.30
N GLU A 209 -12.67 -3.16 -16.30
CA GLU A 209 -11.97 -2.79 -17.54
C GLU A 209 -10.78 -1.84 -17.34
N ALA A 210 -10.79 -1.02 -16.28
CA ALA A 210 -9.68 -0.16 -15.90
C ALA A 210 -8.35 -0.91 -15.72
N GLN A 211 -8.37 -2.20 -15.39
CA GLN A 211 -7.15 -3.00 -15.23
C GLN A 211 -6.32 -3.06 -16.53
N ILE A 212 -6.98 -3.09 -17.69
CA ILE A 212 -6.34 -3.15 -19.00
C ILE A 212 -5.66 -1.81 -19.31
N VAL A 213 -6.35 -0.71 -19.00
CA VAL A 213 -5.83 0.66 -19.18
C VAL A 213 -4.61 0.91 -18.28
N LEU A 214 -4.69 0.48 -17.02
CA LEU A 214 -3.58 0.56 -16.07
C LEU A 214 -2.38 -0.27 -16.53
N ALA A 215 -2.61 -1.51 -17.00
CA ALA A 215 -1.55 -2.37 -17.50
C ALA A 215 -0.86 -1.78 -18.74
N HIS A 216 -1.62 -1.19 -19.66
CA HIS A 216 -1.07 -0.51 -20.84
C HIS A 216 -0.12 0.62 -20.43
N ALA A 217 -0.56 1.53 -19.56
CA ALA A 217 0.28 2.65 -19.14
C ALA A 217 1.50 2.21 -18.33
N ALA A 218 1.33 1.24 -17.41
CA ALA A 218 2.43 0.72 -16.62
C ALA A 218 3.51 0.04 -17.50
N LEU A 219 3.10 -0.72 -18.52
CA LEU A 219 4.02 -1.35 -19.46
C LEU A 219 4.74 -0.35 -20.36
N HIS A 220 4.09 0.75 -20.76
CA HIS A 220 4.76 1.84 -21.47
C HIS A 220 5.90 2.39 -20.60
N ILE A 221 5.62 2.75 -19.35
CA ILE A 221 6.65 3.27 -18.43
C ILE A 221 7.78 2.25 -18.21
N ALA A 222 7.44 0.98 -17.95
CA ALA A 222 8.43 -0.08 -17.74
C ALA A 222 9.35 -0.22 -18.96
N ARG A 223 8.82 -0.15 -20.19
CA ARG A 223 9.59 -0.36 -21.42
C ARG A 223 10.27 0.90 -21.98
N ALA A 224 9.88 2.09 -21.52
CA ALA A 224 10.45 3.35 -21.99
C ALA A 224 11.91 3.53 -21.56
N PRO A 225 12.74 4.26 -22.33
CA PRO A 225 14.06 4.68 -21.88
C PRO A 225 13.95 5.55 -20.62
N LYS A 226 14.90 5.42 -19.68
CA LYS A 226 14.84 6.06 -18.37
C LYS A 226 15.68 7.33 -18.31
N SER A 227 15.15 8.40 -17.72
CA SER A 227 15.87 9.64 -17.44
C SER A 227 15.29 10.39 -16.26
N MET A 228 16.07 10.47 -15.18
CA MET A 228 15.73 11.25 -13.99
C MET A 228 16.19 12.72 -14.09
N SER A 229 16.54 13.20 -15.29
CA SER A 229 17.13 14.54 -15.49
C SER A 229 16.24 15.67 -14.99
N ALA A 230 14.95 15.64 -15.31
CA ALA A 230 13.98 16.63 -14.86
C ALA A 230 13.82 16.62 -13.32
N CYS A 231 13.60 15.43 -12.74
CA CYS A 231 13.42 15.26 -11.29
C CYS A 231 14.67 15.66 -10.50
N ARG A 232 15.87 15.23 -10.92
CA ARG A 232 17.13 15.61 -10.28
C ARG A 232 17.42 17.10 -10.46
N GLY A 233 17.17 17.65 -11.64
CA GLY A 233 17.39 19.06 -11.95
C GLY A 233 16.57 19.99 -11.05
N ILE A 234 15.25 19.74 -10.93
CA ILE A 234 14.40 20.57 -10.06
C ILE A 234 14.76 20.39 -8.57
N SER A 235 15.09 19.17 -8.15
CA SER A 235 15.50 18.89 -6.77
C SER A 235 16.77 19.65 -6.38
N ALA A 236 17.79 19.64 -7.26
CA ALA A 236 19.02 20.38 -7.04
C ALA A 236 18.81 21.90 -7.01
N ALA A 237 17.97 22.43 -7.91
CA ALA A 237 17.64 23.86 -7.93
C ALA A 237 16.89 24.30 -6.67
N LEU A 238 15.91 23.51 -6.21
CA LEU A 238 15.16 23.79 -4.97
C LEU A 238 16.08 23.71 -3.74
N GLN A 239 17.00 22.75 -3.69
CA GLN A 239 17.99 22.66 -2.62
C GLN A 239 18.90 23.90 -2.58
N TYR A 240 19.34 24.38 -3.74
CA TYR A 240 20.13 25.60 -3.84
C TYR A 240 19.36 26.81 -3.28
N VAL A 241 18.11 26.99 -3.71
CA VAL A 241 17.24 28.08 -3.21
C VAL A 241 17.02 28.00 -1.69
N ALA A 242 16.89 26.80 -1.13
CA ALA A 242 16.67 26.61 0.30
C ALA A 242 17.91 26.87 1.16
N THR A 243 19.11 26.71 0.60
CA THR A 243 20.38 26.73 1.36
C THR A 243 21.24 27.97 1.09
N GLN A 244 20.96 28.72 0.03
CA GLN A 244 21.72 29.89 -0.37
C GLN A 244 20.90 31.18 -0.23
N PRO A 245 21.54 32.34 0.00
CA PRO A 245 20.87 33.62 -0.07
C PRO A 245 20.19 33.83 -1.42
N ALA A 246 18.99 34.41 -1.40
CA ALA A 246 18.26 34.70 -2.62
C ALA A 246 19.03 35.68 -3.52
N ALA A 247 19.39 35.23 -4.73
CA ALA A 247 19.95 36.10 -5.75
C ALA A 247 18.86 37.02 -6.31
N SER A 248 19.19 38.29 -6.50
CA SER A 248 18.28 39.21 -7.20
C SER A 248 18.18 38.82 -8.67
N VAL A 249 16.98 38.92 -9.25
CA VAL A 249 16.79 38.74 -10.70
C VAL A 249 17.69 39.74 -11.47
N PRO A 250 18.53 39.27 -12.41
CA PRO A 250 19.36 40.13 -13.25
C PRO A 250 18.52 41.20 -13.95
N PRO A 251 19.00 42.46 -14.08
CA PRO A 251 18.20 43.55 -14.67
C PRO A 251 17.62 43.26 -16.07
N HIS A 252 18.36 42.53 -16.91
CA HIS A 252 17.93 42.11 -18.25
C HIS A 252 16.94 40.92 -18.26
N LEU A 253 16.48 40.45 -17.10
CA LEU A 253 15.43 39.43 -16.97
C LEU A 253 14.23 39.96 -16.18
N ARG A 254 14.25 41.24 -15.79
CA ARG A 254 13.15 41.88 -15.05
C ARG A 254 12.06 42.33 -16.01
N ASP A 255 10.84 42.33 -15.51
CA ASP A 255 9.68 42.84 -16.25
C ASP A 255 9.93 44.29 -16.73
N ALA A 256 9.66 44.55 -18.01
CA ALA A 256 9.82 45.85 -18.65
C ALA A 256 8.48 46.52 -18.97
N HIS A 257 7.34 45.88 -18.68
CA HIS A 257 6.02 46.33 -19.12
C HIS A 257 5.36 47.40 -18.22
N TYR A 258 5.97 47.75 -17.08
CA TYR A 258 5.42 48.74 -16.16
C TYR A 258 5.95 50.18 -16.42
N LYS A 259 5.13 51.18 -16.08
CA LYS A 259 5.47 52.60 -16.27
C LYS A 259 6.71 52.97 -15.43
N GLY A 260 7.79 53.38 -16.09
CA GLY A 260 9.06 53.74 -15.45
C GLY A 260 10.14 52.66 -15.51
N ALA A 261 9.87 51.49 -16.09
CA ALA A 261 10.83 50.39 -16.22
C ALA A 261 12.13 50.79 -16.92
N GLN A 262 12.06 51.52 -18.05
CA GLN A 262 13.25 52.04 -18.74
C GLN A 262 14.09 52.99 -17.89
N ALA A 263 13.45 53.84 -17.07
CA ALA A 263 14.16 54.75 -16.17
C ALA A 263 14.89 54.01 -15.04
N LEU A 264 14.43 52.80 -14.70
CA LEU A 264 15.04 51.90 -13.73
C LEU A 264 16.00 50.87 -14.36
N GLY A 265 16.26 50.99 -15.68
CA GLY A 265 17.16 50.11 -16.42
C GLY A 265 16.60 48.71 -16.69
N HIS A 266 15.28 48.52 -16.59
CA HIS A 266 14.61 47.24 -16.90
C HIS A 266 14.22 47.30 -18.38
N VAL A 267 14.98 46.62 -19.22
CA VAL A 267 14.86 46.72 -20.68
C VAL A 267 14.25 45.49 -21.35
N GLY A 268 14.08 44.39 -20.60
CA GLY A 268 13.60 43.11 -21.13
C GLY A 268 14.71 42.30 -21.77
#